data_AF-A0A536SZW3-F1
#
_entry.id   AF-A0A536SZW3-F1
#
_cell.length_a   1.000
_cell.length_b   1.000
_cell.length_c   1.000
_cell.angle_alpha   90.00
_cell.angle_beta   90.00
_cell.angle_gamma   90.00
#
_symmetry.space_group_name_H-M   'P 1'
#
loop_
_entity.id
_entity.type
_entity.pdbx_description
1 polymer ?
#
loop_
_entity_poly.entity_id
_entity_poly.type
_entity_poly.pdbx_seq_one_letter_code
_entity_poly.pdbx_strand_id
1 'polypeptide(L)'
;GPFSGTPALYRFDRYVFTIRASYDDELAGMVKQLVTNGYQRVGFAYLNDARQVNVPLVERLLAEQGLKPTVLVGLDRTSGDAAQQGKELAAANPDVLLALANNVPLGALIREARKHGNSTPFWIVSFVDSKGLVRELGPLAQGLVFAQIVPLPNRRTLRIVKQYQHDYAGRFPNAPLSFTSLEGYIAARTLAEGLRRTGPNATREGLVRALESIQDFDLGDYFINFSPKSHNGSRYVDLTIVNKEGQFLN
;
A
#
# COMPACT_ATOMS: atom_id res chain seq x y z
N GLY A 1 -5.75 -4.99 12.42
CA GLY A 1 -6.76 -4.02 11.95
C GLY A 1 -7.30 -4.46 10.60
N PRO A 2 -8.16 -3.66 9.98
CA PRO A 2 -8.64 -3.91 8.62
C PRO A 2 -7.49 -4.01 7.60
N PHE A 3 -7.62 -4.89 6.61
CA PHE A 3 -6.65 -5.04 5.51
C PHE A 3 -7.13 -4.28 4.27
N SER A 4 -7.24 -2.95 4.36
CA SER A 4 -7.56 -2.07 3.22
C SER A 4 -7.26 -0.62 3.57
N GLY A 5 -6.90 0.17 2.56
CA GLY A 5 -6.72 1.61 2.63
C GLY A 5 -7.97 2.43 2.29
N THR A 6 -9.14 1.79 2.10
CA THR A 6 -10.34 2.48 1.59
C THR A 6 -10.80 3.61 2.52
N PRO A 7 -11.21 4.80 2.00
CA PRO A 7 -11.64 5.93 2.82
C PRO A 7 -12.71 5.60 3.86
N ALA A 8 -13.57 4.61 3.58
CA ALA A 8 -14.61 4.18 4.51
C ALA A 8 -14.08 3.72 5.87
N LEU A 9 -12.87 3.14 5.92
CA LEU A 9 -12.22 2.64 7.14
C LEU A 9 -11.45 3.72 7.92
N TYR A 10 -11.23 4.89 7.32
CA TYR A 10 -10.49 6.01 7.93
C TYR A 10 -11.41 7.13 8.42
N ARG A 11 -12.72 6.99 8.19
CA ARG A 11 -13.73 7.75 8.93
C ARG A 11 -13.75 7.26 10.37
N PHE A 12 -13.90 8.18 11.31
CA PHE A 12 -13.91 7.83 12.73
C PHE A 12 -15.03 6.82 13.03
N ASP A 13 -14.63 5.67 13.53
CA ASP A 13 -15.48 4.65 14.10
C ASP A 13 -14.84 4.16 15.39
N ARG A 14 -15.64 4.09 16.46
CA ARG A 14 -15.17 3.75 17.81
C ARG A 14 -14.41 2.41 17.88
N TYR A 15 -14.74 1.47 17.00
CA TYR A 15 -14.21 0.11 17.05
C TYR A 15 -13.22 -0.21 15.93
N VAL A 16 -13.03 0.71 14.98
CA VAL A 16 -12.09 0.51 13.86
C VAL A 16 -10.79 1.24 14.14
N PHE A 17 -9.72 0.47 14.32
CA PHE A 17 -8.35 0.96 14.43
C PHE A 17 -7.54 0.52 13.22
N THR A 18 -7.00 1.49 12.48
CA THR A 18 -6.14 1.26 11.32
C THR A 18 -4.68 1.47 11.72
N ILE A 19 -3.78 0.67 11.15
CA ILE A 19 -2.34 0.68 11.46
C ILE A 19 -1.51 0.96 10.21
N ARG A 20 -2.01 0.53 9.05
CA ARG A 20 -1.51 0.96 7.75
C ARG A 20 -1.96 2.40 7.45
N ALA A 21 -1.24 3.04 6.53
CA ALA A 21 -1.70 4.27 5.92
C ALA A 21 -2.89 4.01 4.97
N SER A 22 -3.70 5.05 4.72
CA SER A 22 -4.83 4.97 3.80
C SER A 22 -4.40 5.01 2.33
N TYR A 23 -5.29 4.63 1.41
CA TYR A 23 -5.04 4.85 -0.02
C TYR A 23 -4.89 6.34 -0.36
N ASP A 24 -5.50 7.23 0.43
CA ASP A 24 -5.29 8.67 0.31
C ASP A 24 -3.85 9.05 0.68
N ASP A 25 -3.34 8.57 1.82
CA ASP A 25 -1.95 8.80 2.23
C ASP A 25 -0.96 8.22 1.21
N GLU A 26 -1.20 6.99 0.74
CA GLU A 26 -0.36 6.32 -0.25
C GLU A 26 -0.33 7.07 -1.58
N LEU A 27 -1.50 7.39 -2.14
CA LEU A 27 -1.60 8.12 -3.41
C LEU A 27 -1.08 9.55 -3.28
N ALA A 28 -1.31 10.23 -2.15
CA ALA A 28 -0.77 11.57 -1.91
C ALA A 28 0.76 11.55 -1.88
N GLY A 29 1.36 10.56 -1.20
CA GLY A 29 2.81 10.35 -1.21
C GLY A 29 3.36 10.08 -2.60
N MET A 30 2.69 9.22 -3.37
CA MET A 30 3.03 8.95 -4.76
C MET A 30 2.94 10.20 -5.63
N VAL A 31 1.81 10.91 -5.64
CA VAL A 31 1.58 12.13 -6.43
C VAL A 31 2.62 13.19 -6.11
N LYS A 32 2.92 13.41 -4.83
CA LYS A 32 3.97 14.35 -4.40
C LYS A 32 5.34 13.98 -4.99
N GLN A 33 5.72 12.71 -4.92
CA GLN A 33 6.99 12.25 -5.47
C GLN A 33 7.02 12.36 -7.01
N LEU A 34 5.90 12.08 -7.68
CA LEU A 34 5.79 12.17 -9.13
C LEU A 34 6.02 13.60 -9.63
N VAL A 35 5.37 14.56 -8.98
CA VAL A 35 5.51 16.00 -9.30
C VAL A 35 6.93 16.48 -9.00
N THR A 36 7.52 16.03 -7.88
CA THR A 36 8.92 16.34 -7.52
C THR A 36 9.90 15.83 -8.58
N ASN A 37 9.60 14.69 -9.21
CA ASN A 37 10.40 14.11 -10.28
C ASN A 37 10.08 14.71 -11.67
N GLY A 38 9.18 15.69 -11.76
CA GLY A 38 8.86 16.41 -12.99
C GLY A 38 7.85 15.71 -13.91
N TYR A 39 7.23 14.60 -13.49
CA TYR A 39 6.21 13.93 -14.30
C TYR A 39 4.96 14.79 -14.44
N GLN A 40 4.38 14.83 -15.64
CA GLN A 40 3.23 15.70 -15.98
C GLN A 40 2.03 14.90 -16.48
N ARG A 41 2.26 13.78 -17.18
CA ARG A 41 1.22 12.93 -17.76
C ARG A 41 0.98 11.73 -16.85
N VAL A 42 0.02 11.83 -15.94
CA VAL A 42 -0.30 10.75 -15.00
C VAL A 42 -1.52 10.00 -15.49
N GLY A 43 -1.42 8.68 -15.65
CA GLY A 43 -2.59 7.82 -15.82
C GLY A 43 -3.04 7.23 -14.48
N PHE A 44 -4.26 6.67 -14.45
CA PHE A 44 -4.76 5.93 -13.29
C PHE A 44 -5.49 4.64 -13.68
N ALA A 45 -5.05 3.50 -13.14
CA ALA A 45 -5.74 2.23 -13.25
C ALA A 45 -6.51 1.91 -11.96
N TYR A 46 -7.76 1.47 -12.12
CA TYR A 46 -8.69 1.24 -10.99
C TYR A 46 -9.64 0.08 -11.29
N LEU A 47 -10.23 -0.50 -10.24
CA LEU A 47 -11.28 -1.51 -10.40
C LEU A 47 -12.63 -0.86 -10.71
N ASN A 48 -13.35 -1.38 -11.70
CA ASN A 48 -14.63 -0.84 -12.16
C ASN A 48 -15.67 -0.71 -11.03
N ASP A 49 -15.72 -1.68 -10.13
CA ASP A 49 -16.63 -1.70 -8.98
C ASP A 49 -16.28 -0.66 -7.89
N ALA A 50 -15.06 -0.14 -7.89
CA ALA A 50 -14.56 0.86 -6.95
C ALA A 50 -14.40 2.25 -7.58
N ARG A 51 -14.83 2.43 -8.84
CA ARG A 51 -14.67 3.69 -9.60
C ARG A 51 -15.15 4.91 -8.82
N GLN A 52 -16.34 4.82 -8.23
CA GLN A 52 -17.00 5.94 -7.54
C GLN A 52 -16.23 6.43 -6.29
N VAL A 53 -15.32 5.61 -5.76
CA VAL A 53 -14.49 5.97 -4.61
C VAL A 53 -13.09 6.36 -5.05
N ASN A 54 -12.48 5.59 -5.96
CA ASN A 54 -11.06 5.71 -6.25
C ASN A 54 -10.73 6.78 -7.29
N VAL A 55 -11.60 7.03 -8.26
CA VAL A 55 -11.35 8.04 -9.30
C VAL A 55 -11.43 9.46 -8.74
N PRO A 56 -12.47 9.84 -7.98
CA PRO A 56 -12.50 11.17 -7.35
C PRO A 56 -11.32 11.41 -6.41
N LEU A 57 -10.82 10.36 -5.76
CA LEU A 57 -9.65 10.44 -4.90
C LEU A 57 -8.38 10.85 -5.68
N VAL A 58 -8.06 10.15 -6.77
CA VAL A 58 -6.87 10.49 -7.58
C VAL A 58 -7.02 11.83 -8.30
N GLU A 59 -8.23 12.15 -8.77
CA GLU A 59 -8.51 13.42 -9.45
C GLU A 59 -8.30 14.60 -8.50
N ARG A 60 -8.77 14.50 -7.25
CA ARG A 60 -8.52 15.50 -6.22
C ARG A 60 -7.01 15.68 -5.97
N LEU A 61 -6.30 14.59 -5.71
CA LEU A 61 -4.86 14.64 -5.39
C LEU A 61 -4.02 15.21 -6.53
N LEU A 62 -4.34 14.86 -7.78
CA LEU A 62 -3.69 15.44 -8.95
C LEU A 62 -4.05 16.92 -9.13
N ALA A 63 -5.32 17.29 -8.93
CA ALA A 63 -5.78 18.67 -9.07
C ALA A 63 -5.13 19.61 -8.04
N GLU A 64 -4.86 19.14 -6.82
CA GLU A 64 -4.07 19.86 -5.80
C GLU A 64 -2.66 20.22 -6.29
N GLN A 65 -2.15 19.50 -7.29
CA GLN A 65 -0.85 19.74 -7.94
C GLN A 65 -0.99 20.39 -9.34
N GLY A 66 -2.20 20.84 -9.72
CA GLY A 66 -2.47 21.41 -11.04
C GLY A 66 -2.49 20.40 -12.18
N LEU A 67 -2.55 19.10 -11.88
CA LEU A 67 -2.56 18.00 -12.86
C LEU A 67 -3.97 17.42 -13.02
N LYS A 68 -4.15 16.64 -14.09
CA LYS A 68 -5.35 15.82 -14.35
C LYS A 68 -4.91 14.48 -14.92
N PRO A 69 -5.67 13.39 -14.69
CA PRO A 69 -5.32 12.10 -15.26
C PRO A 69 -5.44 12.15 -16.80
N THR A 70 -4.40 11.74 -17.52
CA THR A 70 -4.40 11.69 -18.99
C THR A 70 -5.12 10.46 -19.54
N VAL A 71 -5.25 9.42 -18.72
CA VAL A 71 -6.01 8.21 -19.03
C VAL A 71 -6.54 7.59 -17.74
N LEU A 72 -7.77 7.10 -17.79
CA LEU A 72 -8.40 6.32 -16.73
C LEU A 72 -8.65 4.91 -17.25
N VAL A 73 -7.96 3.93 -16.67
CA VAL A 73 -8.00 2.53 -17.12
C VAL A 73 -8.85 1.70 -16.14
N GLY A 74 -10.07 1.37 -16.55
CA GLY A 74 -10.99 0.56 -15.78
C GLY A 74 -10.74 -0.94 -15.95
N LEU A 75 -10.57 -1.64 -14.83
CA LEU A 75 -10.28 -3.07 -14.77
C LEU A 75 -11.40 -3.85 -14.11
N ASP A 76 -11.73 -5.02 -14.66
CA ASP A 76 -12.58 -6.01 -13.98
C ASP A 76 -11.76 -6.71 -12.89
N ARG A 77 -12.28 -6.78 -11.67
CA ARG A 77 -11.60 -7.36 -10.49
C ARG A 77 -11.18 -8.82 -10.71
N THR A 78 -11.97 -9.57 -11.45
CA THR A 78 -11.85 -11.03 -11.59
C THR A 78 -11.30 -11.46 -12.95
N SER A 79 -11.31 -10.56 -13.92
CA SER A 79 -10.80 -10.86 -15.26
C SER A 79 -9.28 -10.78 -15.33
N GLY A 80 -8.69 -11.77 -16.00
CA GLY A 80 -7.30 -11.73 -16.49
C GLY A 80 -7.18 -11.19 -17.93
N ASP A 81 -8.28 -10.69 -18.51
CA ASP A 81 -8.28 -10.03 -19.81
C ASP A 81 -8.22 -8.52 -19.65
N ALA A 82 -7.16 -7.93 -20.19
CA ALA A 82 -6.94 -6.49 -20.23
C ALA A 82 -6.45 -6.03 -21.62
N ALA A 83 -6.76 -6.77 -22.69
CA ALA A 83 -6.21 -6.50 -24.03
C ALA A 83 -6.58 -5.10 -24.53
N GLN A 84 -7.84 -4.70 -24.35
CA GLN A 84 -8.33 -3.38 -24.73
C GLN A 84 -7.69 -2.29 -23.85
N GLN A 85 -7.62 -2.51 -22.55
CA GLN A 85 -7.01 -1.59 -21.59
C GLN A 85 -5.51 -1.40 -21.83
N GLY A 86 -4.81 -2.46 -22.23
CA GLY A 86 -3.40 -2.41 -22.62
C GLY A 86 -3.18 -1.54 -23.86
N LYS A 87 -4.05 -1.64 -24.87
CA LYS A 87 -4.03 -0.76 -26.06
C LYS A 87 -4.31 0.70 -25.69
N GLU A 88 -5.31 0.94 -24.87
CA GLU A 88 -5.68 2.28 -24.41
C GLU A 88 -4.54 2.94 -23.63
N LEU A 89 -3.92 2.19 -22.72
CA LEU A 89 -2.75 2.66 -21.98
C LEU A 89 -1.56 2.93 -22.90
N ALA A 90 -1.28 2.04 -23.85
CA ALA A 90 -0.19 2.22 -24.80
C ALA A 90 -0.40 3.44 -25.71
N ALA A 91 -1.63 3.67 -26.17
CA ALA A 91 -1.97 4.85 -26.98
C ALA A 91 -1.87 6.15 -26.18
N ALA A 92 -2.32 6.15 -24.91
CA ALA A 92 -2.22 7.31 -24.04
C ALA A 92 -0.78 7.61 -23.61
N ASN A 93 0.05 6.56 -23.44
CA ASN A 93 1.47 6.59 -23.12
C ASN A 93 1.86 7.53 -21.94
N PRO A 94 1.19 7.50 -20.78
CA PRO A 94 1.49 8.43 -19.69
C PRO A 94 2.93 8.25 -19.17
N ASP A 95 3.48 9.29 -18.55
CA ASP A 95 4.80 9.27 -17.92
C ASP A 95 4.84 8.26 -16.77
N VAL A 96 3.70 8.08 -16.11
CA VAL A 96 3.48 7.10 -15.03
C VAL A 96 2.03 6.64 -15.00
N LEU A 97 1.81 5.41 -14.57
CA LEU A 97 0.48 4.91 -14.23
C LEU A 97 0.38 4.65 -12.73
N LEU A 98 -0.43 5.45 -12.02
CA LEU A 98 -0.86 5.12 -10.67
C LEU A 98 -1.85 3.95 -10.74
N ALA A 99 -1.77 2.98 -9.84
CA ALA A 99 -2.61 1.79 -9.89
C ALA A 99 -3.19 1.41 -8.51
N LEU A 100 -4.52 1.33 -8.46
CA LEU A 100 -5.30 0.84 -7.33
C LEU A 100 -6.20 -0.31 -7.81
N ALA A 101 -5.61 -1.50 -7.92
CA ALA A 101 -6.26 -2.71 -8.42
C ALA A 101 -5.68 -3.98 -7.77
N ASN A 102 -6.30 -5.13 -8.03
CA ASN A 102 -5.86 -6.44 -7.55
C ASN A 102 -4.78 -7.05 -8.47
N ASN A 103 -4.03 -8.03 -7.95
CA ASN A 103 -2.93 -8.68 -8.68
C ASN A 103 -3.32 -9.21 -10.07
N VAL A 104 -4.44 -9.95 -10.20
CA VAL A 104 -4.85 -10.59 -11.46
C VAL A 104 -5.06 -9.58 -12.60
N PRO A 105 -5.97 -8.59 -12.49
CA PRO A 105 -6.17 -7.63 -13.58
C PRO A 105 -4.98 -6.71 -13.79
N LEU A 106 -4.21 -6.41 -12.73
CA LEU A 106 -3.02 -5.58 -12.85
C LEU A 106 -1.89 -6.29 -13.61
N GLY A 107 -1.67 -7.57 -13.32
CA GLY A 107 -0.74 -8.41 -14.06
C GLY A 107 -1.11 -8.54 -15.53
N ALA A 108 -2.41 -8.73 -15.82
CA ALA A 108 -2.93 -8.72 -17.19
C ALA A 108 -2.65 -7.39 -17.90
N LEU A 109 -2.99 -6.26 -17.28
CA LEU A 109 -2.76 -4.92 -17.85
C LEU A 109 -1.28 -4.68 -18.16
N ILE A 110 -0.38 -5.05 -17.24
CA ILE A 110 1.06 -4.90 -17.44
C ILE A 110 1.52 -5.73 -18.64
N ARG A 111 1.11 -7.00 -18.75
CA ARG A 111 1.47 -7.86 -19.90
C ARG A 111 0.97 -7.29 -21.22
N GLU A 112 -0.29 -6.86 -21.27
CA GLU A 112 -0.90 -6.31 -22.49
C GLU A 112 -0.26 -4.98 -22.90
N ALA A 113 -0.02 -4.07 -21.95
CA ALA A 113 0.69 -2.82 -22.23
C ALA A 113 2.10 -3.07 -22.81
N ARG A 114 2.84 -4.01 -22.22
CA ARG A 114 4.20 -4.37 -22.67
C ARG A 114 4.20 -5.02 -24.06
N LYS A 115 3.19 -5.84 -24.41
CA LYS A 115 3.00 -6.37 -25.78
C LYS A 115 2.84 -5.26 -26.82
N HIS A 116 2.28 -4.11 -26.41
CA HIS A 116 2.12 -2.93 -27.25
C HIS A 116 3.31 -1.96 -27.18
N GLY A 117 4.47 -2.40 -26.67
CA GLY A 117 5.69 -1.59 -26.60
C GLY A 117 5.64 -0.45 -25.58
N ASN A 118 4.58 -0.37 -24.75
CA ASN A 118 4.49 0.63 -23.71
C ASN A 118 5.47 0.28 -22.56
N SER A 119 6.30 1.23 -22.17
CA SER A 119 7.28 1.11 -21.08
C SER A 119 6.92 1.96 -19.86
N THR A 120 5.71 2.51 -19.79
CA THR A 120 5.23 3.34 -18.67
C THR A 120 5.50 2.63 -17.33
N PRO A 121 6.14 3.30 -16.35
CA PRO A 121 6.31 2.77 -15.00
C PRO A 121 4.94 2.73 -14.29
N PHE A 122 4.70 1.65 -13.54
CA PHE A 122 3.48 1.48 -12.74
C PHE A 122 3.83 1.73 -11.28
N TRP A 123 3.02 2.56 -10.62
CA TRP A 123 3.13 2.91 -9.21
C TRP A 123 1.90 2.40 -8.49
N ILE A 124 2.07 1.35 -7.69
CA ILE A 124 1.00 0.48 -7.23
C ILE A 124 0.84 0.63 -5.72
N VAL A 125 -0.40 0.80 -5.24
CA VAL A 125 -0.69 0.85 -3.80
C VAL A 125 -0.31 -0.47 -3.09
N SER A 126 -0.15 -0.42 -1.77
CA SER A 126 0.33 -1.51 -0.91
C SER A 126 -0.67 -2.66 -0.74
N PHE A 127 -1.86 -2.58 -1.33
CA PHE A 127 -2.90 -3.60 -1.19
C PHE A 127 -2.56 -4.93 -1.90
N VAL A 128 -1.74 -4.85 -2.95
CA VAL A 128 -1.34 -6.02 -3.73
C VAL A 128 -0.35 -6.91 -2.98
N ASP A 129 -0.37 -8.22 -3.26
CA ASP A 129 0.78 -9.06 -2.94
C ASP A 129 1.90 -8.73 -3.93
N SER A 130 2.73 -7.75 -3.55
CA SER A 130 3.81 -7.22 -4.39
C SER A 130 4.82 -8.30 -4.77
N LYS A 131 5.20 -9.17 -3.83
CA LYS A 131 6.13 -10.29 -4.11
C LYS A 131 5.52 -11.31 -5.05
N GLY A 132 4.25 -11.67 -4.84
CA GLY A 132 3.52 -12.55 -5.73
C GLY A 132 3.42 -12.00 -7.15
N LEU A 133 3.05 -10.72 -7.30
CA LEU A 133 2.94 -10.05 -8.58
C LEU A 133 4.30 -9.98 -9.30
N VAL A 134 5.37 -9.60 -8.60
CA VAL A 134 6.73 -9.56 -9.16
C VAL A 134 7.16 -10.94 -9.66
N ARG A 135 6.93 -11.99 -8.86
CA ARG A 135 7.25 -13.38 -9.25
C ARG A 135 6.45 -13.81 -10.48
N GLU A 136 5.17 -13.44 -10.56
CA GLU A 136 4.29 -13.78 -11.67
C GLU A 136 4.70 -13.08 -12.98
N LEU A 137 5.10 -11.81 -12.90
CA LEU A 137 5.50 -10.98 -14.04
C LEU A 137 6.93 -11.27 -14.52
N GLY A 138 7.80 -11.78 -13.64
CA GLY A 138 9.20 -12.06 -13.96
C GLY A 138 9.91 -10.78 -14.47
N PRO A 139 10.59 -10.82 -15.62
CA PRO A 139 11.30 -9.64 -16.17
C PRO A 139 10.41 -8.41 -16.38
N LEU A 140 9.10 -8.59 -16.59
CA LEU A 140 8.16 -7.48 -16.77
C LEU A 140 7.94 -6.66 -15.49
N ALA A 141 8.37 -7.17 -14.34
CA ALA A 141 8.27 -6.51 -13.06
C ALA A 141 9.34 -5.43 -12.85
N GLN A 142 10.39 -5.40 -13.67
CA GLN A 142 11.45 -4.41 -13.53
C GLN A 142 10.88 -2.99 -13.64
N GLY A 143 11.24 -2.13 -12.70
CA GLY A 143 10.81 -0.74 -12.65
C GLY A 143 9.39 -0.52 -12.09
N LEU A 144 8.69 -1.58 -11.69
CA LEU A 144 7.46 -1.40 -10.90
C LEU A 144 7.81 -0.74 -9.56
N VAL A 145 7.00 0.25 -9.19
CA VAL A 145 7.09 0.95 -7.90
C VAL A 145 5.88 0.57 -7.06
N PHE A 146 6.09 0.34 -5.78
CA PHE A 146 5.04 0.00 -4.83
C PHE A 146 5.08 0.97 -3.64
N ALA A 147 3.91 1.47 -3.24
CA ALA A 147 3.77 2.03 -1.91
C ALA A 147 3.91 0.92 -0.87
N GLN A 148 4.63 1.20 0.19
CA GLN A 148 4.80 0.34 1.34
C GLN A 148 4.32 1.07 2.59
N ILE A 149 3.40 0.44 3.30
CA ILE A 149 2.84 0.93 4.57
C ILE A 149 3.60 0.43 5.81
N VAL A 150 4.64 -0.36 5.56
CA VAL A 150 5.64 -0.84 6.52
C VAL A 150 7.03 -0.74 5.88
N PRO A 151 8.10 -0.69 6.67
CA PRO A 151 9.45 -0.70 6.12
C PRO A 151 9.77 -1.98 5.33
N LEU A 152 10.84 -1.93 4.54
CA LEU A 152 11.39 -3.12 3.89
C LEU A 152 11.65 -4.26 4.91
N PRO A 153 11.06 -5.46 4.73
CA PRO A 153 11.19 -6.58 5.68
C PRO A 153 12.62 -7.12 5.86
N ASN A 154 13.56 -6.72 4.99
CA ASN A 154 14.98 -7.07 5.06
C ASN A 154 15.87 -5.90 5.56
N ARG A 155 15.32 -4.71 5.81
CA ARG A 155 16.07 -3.52 6.26
C ARG A 155 16.40 -3.59 7.76
N ARG A 156 17.44 -4.37 8.10
CA ARG A 156 17.89 -4.58 9.49
C ARG A 156 18.46 -3.33 10.17
N THR A 157 18.55 -2.18 9.50
CA THR A 157 18.92 -0.92 10.17
C THR A 157 17.82 -0.49 11.15
N LEU A 158 16.56 -0.84 10.89
CA LEU A 158 15.42 -0.52 11.77
C LEU A 158 15.21 -1.60 12.84
N ARG A 159 14.94 -1.19 14.07
CA ARG A 159 14.76 -2.10 15.22
C ARG A 159 13.54 -2.99 15.06
N ILE A 160 12.43 -2.46 14.55
CA ILE A 160 11.21 -3.25 14.32
C ILE A 160 11.45 -4.40 13.36
N VAL A 161 12.23 -4.18 12.30
CA VAL A 161 12.56 -5.21 11.30
C VAL A 161 13.48 -6.27 11.89
N LYS A 162 14.49 -5.87 12.69
CA LYS A 162 15.36 -6.81 13.42
C LYS A 162 14.56 -7.71 14.36
N GLN A 163 13.64 -7.14 15.14
CA GLN A 163 12.79 -7.88 16.08
C GLN A 163 11.83 -8.82 15.35
N TYR A 164 11.16 -8.31 14.31
CA TYR A 164 10.31 -9.12 13.43
C TYR A 164 11.06 -10.32 12.88
N GLN A 165 12.27 -10.15 12.32
CA GLN A 165 13.05 -11.27 11.79
C GLN A 165 13.41 -12.30 12.86
N HIS A 166 13.79 -11.84 14.06
CA HIS A 166 14.12 -12.73 15.17
C HIS A 166 12.91 -13.56 15.60
N ASP A 167 11.79 -12.90 15.90
CA ASP A 167 10.57 -13.55 16.39
C ASP A 167 9.93 -14.45 15.32
N TYR A 168 9.90 -13.96 14.07
CA TYR A 168 9.28 -14.67 12.95
C TYR A 168 10.09 -15.92 12.57
N ALA A 169 11.42 -15.84 12.50
CA ALA A 169 12.26 -17.00 12.23
C ALA A 169 12.20 -18.04 13.35
N GLY A 170 12.12 -17.61 14.61
CA GLY A 170 11.99 -18.50 15.76
C GLY A 170 10.69 -19.32 15.74
N ARG A 171 9.62 -18.77 15.17
CA ARG A 171 8.30 -19.44 15.10
C ARG A 171 8.00 -20.11 13.77
N PHE A 172 8.54 -19.57 12.68
CA PHE A 172 8.28 -19.97 11.29
C PHE A 172 9.59 -20.03 10.49
N PRO A 173 10.50 -20.98 10.77
CA PRO A 173 11.88 -20.97 10.26
C PRO A 173 11.99 -20.99 8.73
N ASN A 174 10.97 -21.49 8.03
CA ASN A 174 10.95 -21.62 6.57
C ASN A 174 9.98 -20.63 5.89
N ALA A 175 9.27 -19.79 6.65
CA ALA A 175 8.32 -18.87 6.06
C ALA A 175 9.03 -17.64 5.49
N PRO A 176 8.69 -17.20 4.26
CA PRO A 176 9.33 -16.05 3.66
C PRO A 176 8.91 -14.76 4.39
N LEU A 177 9.89 -13.87 4.62
CA LEU A 177 9.59 -12.52 5.08
C LEU A 177 8.78 -11.77 4.02
N SER A 178 7.77 -11.00 4.42
CA SER A 178 6.94 -10.24 3.49
C SER A 178 6.42 -8.96 4.13
N PHE A 179 6.00 -8.00 3.31
CA PHE A 179 5.34 -6.78 3.78
C PHE A 179 4.08 -7.13 4.60
N THR A 180 3.28 -8.08 4.11
CA THR A 180 2.08 -8.57 4.80
C THR A 180 2.38 -9.18 6.17
N SER A 181 3.44 -9.99 6.30
CA SER A 181 3.78 -10.60 7.59
C SER A 181 4.40 -9.60 8.56
N LEU A 182 5.16 -8.60 8.08
CA LEU A 182 5.63 -7.49 8.91
C LEU A 182 4.47 -6.60 9.38
N GLU A 183 3.50 -6.29 8.51
CA GLU A 183 2.28 -5.57 8.89
C GLU A 183 1.49 -6.33 9.97
N GLY A 184 1.32 -7.64 9.79
CA GLY A 184 0.69 -8.50 10.81
C GLY A 184 1.42 -8.47 12.14
N TYR A 185 2.76 -8.49 12.11
CA TYR A 185 3.59 -8.39 13.31
C TYR A 185 3.45 -7.04 14.02
N ILE A 186 3.48 -5.93 13.29
CA ILE A 186 3.24 -4.58 13.83
C ILE A 186 1.83 -4.49 14.43
N ALA A 187 0.82 -5.05 13.74
CA ALA A 187 -0.55 -5.07 14.23
C ALA A 187 -0.70 -5.89 15.53
N ALA A 188 -0.07 -7.06 15.59
CA ALA A 188 -0.08 -7.91 16.79
C ALA A 188 0.62 -7.22 17.96
N ARG A 189 1.78 -6.57 17.74
CA ARG A 189 2.48 -5.82 18.78
C ARG A 189 1.71 -4.61 19.29
N THR A 190 1.01 -3.91 18.39
CA THR A 190 0.13 -2.79 18.76
C THR A 190 -1.02 -3.27 19.64
N LEU A 191 -1.67 -4.38 19.27
CA LEU A 191 -2.73 -4.98 20.07
C LEU A 191 -2.21 -5.46 21.44
N ALA A 192 -1.04 -6.10 21.47
CA ALA A 192 -0.41 -6.54 22.71
C ALA A 192 -0.15 -5.36 23.67
N GLU A 193 0.30 -4.22 23.15
CA GLU A 193 0.46 -3.01 23.97
C GLU A 193 -0.89 -2.49 24.49
N GLY A 194 -1.93 -2.47 23.65
CA GLY A 194 -3.28 -2.10 24.09
C GLY A 194 -3.80 -3.01 25.21
N LEU A 195 -3.61 -4.32 25.09
CA LEU A 195 -3.98 -5.29 26.13
C LEU A 195 -3.16 -5.08 27.41
N ARG A 196 -1.85 -4.85 27.30
CA ARG A 196 -0.96 -4.56 28.44
C ARG A 196 -1.44 -3.32 29.21
N ARG A 197 -1.83 -2.25 28.50
CA ARG A 197 -2.39 -1.02 29.09
C ARG A 197 -3.77 -1.21 29.70
N THR A 198 -4.56 -2.17 29.21
CA THR A 198 -5.89 -2.47 29.75
C THR A 198 -5.80 -3.14 31.13
N GLY A 199 -4.78 -3.98 31.35
CA GLY A 199 -4.60 -4.73 32.59
C GLY A 199 -5.40 -6.04 32.66
N PRO A 200 -5.39 -6.72 33.83
CA PRO A 200 -5.84 -8.12 33.97
C PRO A 200 -7.35 -8.34 33.77
N ASN A 201 -8.18 -7.32 33.94
CA ASN A 201 -9.64 -7.39 33.79
C ASN A 201 -10.07 -6.77 32.47
N ALA A 202 -9.53 -7.29 31.36
CA ALA A 202 -9.77 -6.73 30.03
C ALA A 202 -11.24 -6.82 29.61
N THR A 203 -11.82 -5.68 29.26
CA THR A 203 -13.13 -5.56 28.61
C THR A 203 -12.95 -4.94 27.23
N ARG A 204 -13.92 -5.13 26.32
CA ARG A 204 -13.88 -4.49 25.00
C ARG A 204 -13.72 -2.97 25.11
N GLU A 205 -14.52 -2.33 25.96
CA GLU A 205 -14.44 -0.89 26.18
C GLU A 205 -13.15 -0.46 26.90
N GLY A 206 -12.63 -1.30 27.80
CA GLY A 206 -11.33 -1.09 28.42
C GLY A 206 -10.20 -1.09 27.39
N LEU A 207 -10.23 -2.04 26.44
CA LEU A 207 -9.26 -2.12 25.36
C LEU A 207 -9.35 -0.93 24.41
N VAL A 208 -10.55 -0.48 24.04
CA VAL A 208 -10.74 0.72 23.20
C VAL A 208 -10.08 1.93 23.88
N ARG A 209 -10.39 2.20 25.15
CA ARG A 209 -9.77 3.32 25.90
C ARG A 209 -8.26 3.18 26.02
N ALA A 210 -7.78 1.95 26.22
CA ALA A 210 -6.34 1.68 26.30
C ALA A 210 -5.63 1.94 24.96
N LEU A 211 -6.23 1.53 23.84
CA LEU A 211 -5.73 1.84 22.50
C LEU A 211 -5.77 3.34 22.22
N GLU A 212 -6.86 4.04 22.55
CA GLU A 212 -6.98 5.51 22.44
C GLU A 212 -5.92 6.28 23.24
N SER A 213 -5.30 5.66 24.25
CA SER A 213 -4.21 6.25 25.06
C SER A 213 -2.81 6.10 24.44
N ILE A 214 -2.67 5.32 23.36
CA ILE A 214 -1.38 5.07 22.72
C ILE A 214 -0.95 6.32 21.95
N GLN A 215 0.03 7.04 22.47
CA GLN A 215 0.69 8.17 21.82
C GLN A 215 2.18 7.91 21.76
N ASP A 216 2.79 8.34 20.65
CA ASP A 216 4.22 8.23 20.33
C ASP A 216 4.81 6.85 20.64
N PHE A 217 4.02 5.80 20.40
CA PHE A 217 4.44 4.44 20.73
C PHE A 217 5.45 3.94 19.71
N ASP A 218 6.72 3.98 20.11
CA ASP A 218 7.85 3.48 19.35
C ASP A 218 7.90 1.94 19.35
N LEU A 219 7.55 1.33 18.22
CA LEU A 219 7.70 -0.10 17.97
C LEU A 219 9.10 -0.51 17.53
N GLY A 220 10.06 0.42 17.50
CA GLY A 220 11.40 0.23 16.98
C GLY A 220 11.58 0.97 15.66
N ASP A 221 11.54 2.30 15.72
CA ASP A 221 11.64 3.23 14.58
C ASP A 221 10.38 3.23 13.68
N TYR A 222 9.28 2.66 14.19
CA TYR A 222 7.94 2.73 13.60
C TYR A 222 6.97 3.15 14.70
N PHE A 223 6.27 4.27 14.50
CA PHE A 223 5.48 4.88 15.55
C PHE A 223 3.99 4.64 15.34
N ILE A 224 3.28 4.35 16.43
CA ILE A 224 1.81 4.26 16.46
C ILE A 224 1.24 5.37 17.33
N ASN A 225 0.21 6.03 16.80
CA ASN A 225 -0.52 7.11 17.44
C ASN A 225 -2.02 6.93 17.28
N PHE A 226 -2.71 6.79 18.40
CA PHE A 226 -4.17 6.83 18.47
C PHE A 226 -4.62 7.95 19.40
N SER A 227 -5.90 8.31 19.29
CA SER A 227 -6.57 9.22 20.20
C SER A 227 -8.07 8.94 20.19
N PRO A 228 -8.84 9.46 21.17
CA PRO A 228 -10.31 9.37 21.14
C PRO A 228 -10.97 10.03 19.93
N LYS A 229 -10.22 10.78 19.12
CA LYS A 229 -10.72 11.47 17.91
C LYS A 229 -10.14 10.90 16.61
N SER A 230 -9.15 10.02 16.69
CA SER A 230 -8.48 9.45 15.52
C SER A 230 -7.92 8.08 15.86
N HIS A 231 -8.46 7.06 15.20
CA HIS A 231 -8.00 5.68 15.28
C HIS A 231 -7.10 5.29 14.10
N ASN A 232 -6.49 6.29 13.45
CA ASN A 232 -5.55 6.12 12.36
C ASN A 232 -4.12 6.12 12.90
N GLY A 233 -3.60 4.91 13.11
CA GLY A 233 -2.40 4.64 13.91
C GLY A 233 -1.08 5.10 13.30
N SER A 234 -0.97 5.04 11.98
CA SER A 234 0.23 5.44 11.25
C SER A 234 -0.15 6.01 9.89
N ARG A 235 0.70 6.92 9.40
CA ARG A 235 0.69 7.43 8.03
C ARG A 235 2.00 7.12 7.31
N TYR A 236 2.73 6.12 7.80
CA TYR A 236 3.98 5.69 7.16
C TYR A 236 3.68 5.24 5.73
N VAL A 237 4.31 5.91 4.78
CA VAL A 237 4.33 5.55 3.37
C VAL A 237 5.76 5.66 2.91
N ASP A 238 6.24 4.58 2.30
CA ASP A 238 7.53 4.50 1.64
C ASP A 238 7.33 4.00 0.21
N LEU A 239 8.28 4.24 -0.68
CA LEU A 239 8.22 3.79 -2.07
C LEU A 239 9.36 2.84 -2.35
N THR A 240 9.05 1.65 -2.85
CA THR A 240 10.05 0.68 -3.27
C THR A 240 9.99 0.45 -4.77
N ILE A 241 11.15 0.40 -5.43
CA ILE A 241 11.28 0.04 -6.85
C ILE A 241 11.81 -1.38 -7.00
N VAL A 242 11.33 -2.10 -8.02
CA VAL A 242 11.80 -3.44 -8.36
C VAL A 242 12.96 -3.35 -9.35
N ASN A 243 14.12 -3.93 -9.00
CA ASN A 243 15.27 -4.02 -9.89
C ASN A 243 15.16 -5.18 -10.90
N LYS A 244 16.17 -5.33 -11.76
CA LYS A 244 16.19 -6.40 -12.79
C LYS A 244 16.25 -7.82 -12.20
N GLU A 245 16.73 -7.96 -10.97
CA GLU A 245 16.74 -9.21 -10.21
C GLU A 245 15.41 -9.51 -9.49
N GLY A 246 14.40 -8.64 -9.60
CA GLY A 246 13.11 -8.79 -8.91
C GLY A 246 13.16 -8.43 -7.42
N GLN A 247 14.21 -7.73 -6.97
CA GLN A 247 14.38 -7.28 -5.59
C GLN A 247 13.79 -5.87 -5.40
N PHE A 248 13.24 -5.64 -4.21
CA PHE A 248 12.72 -4.33 -3.80
C PHE A 248 13.84 -3.47 -3.22
N LEU A 249 13.96 -2.24 -3.70
CA LEU A 249 14.92 -1.23 -3.26
C LEU A 249 14.17 0.03 -2.81
N ASN A 250 14.65 0.72 -1.77
CA ASN A 250 14.20 2.05 -1.34
C ASN A 250 15.40 2.95 -1.03
#